data_AF-A0A3Q2EJM3-F1
#
_entry.id   AF-A0A3Q2EJM3-F1
#
_cell.length_a   1.000
_cell.length_b   1.000
_cell.length_c   1.000
_cell.angle_alpha   90.00
_cell.angle_beta   90.00
_cell.angle_gamma   90.00
#
_symmetry.space_group_name_H-M   'P 1'
#
loop_
_entity.id
_entity.type
_entity.pdbx_description
1 polymer ?
#
loop_
_entity_poly.entity_id
_entity_poly.type
_entity_poly.pdbx_seq_one_letter_code
_entity_poly.pdbx_strand_id
1 'polypeptide(L)'
;FSFCFIRFTDKLKLKWQSPRTTQLTTNVSYYSPSYLKVYHVHFKEKSSTFSVFTARKWHRNGIKKPRSQRYESLKGVDPKFLRNMRFAKKHNKKGLKAARKAAAQK
;
A
#
# COMPACT_ATOMS: atom_id res chain seq x y z
N PHE A 1 -35.34 12.06 -16.79
CA PHE A 1 -35.93 11.56 -18.03
C PHE A 1 -34.82 11.07 -18.95
N SER A 2 -34.50 9.78 -18.88
CA SER A 2 -34.16 8.96 -20.06
C SER A 2 -34.16 7.51 -19.58
N PHE A 3 -35.25 6.82 -19.92
CA PHE A 3 -35.46 5.41 -19.63
C PHE A 3 -34.62 4.59 -20.60
N CYS A 4 -33.68 3.79 -20.10
CA CYS A 4 -33.16 2.64 -20.85
C CYS A 4 -33.99 1.43 -20.41
N PHE A 5 -34.87 0.99 -21.30
CA PHE A 5 -35.81 -0.11 -21.10
C PHE A 5 -35.10 -1.42 -21.42
N ILE A 6 -34.79 -2.24 -20.41
CA ILE A 6 -34.48 -3.66 -20.61
C ILE A 6 -35.51 -4.47 -19.79
N ARG A 7 -36.53 -4.95 -20.50
CA ARG A 7 -37.35 -6.13 -20.12
C ARG A 7 -36.75 -7.32 -20.87
N PHE A 8 -36.78 -8.57 -20.45
CA PHE A 8 -37.07 -9.27 -19.20
C PHE A 8 -36.86 -10.75 -19.58
N THR A 9 -36.04 -11.49 -18.85
CA THR A 9 -36.06 -12.95 -18.64
C THR A 9 -34.77 -13.24 -17.85
N ASP A 10 -34.69 -14.04 -16.81
CA ASP A 10 -35.64 -14.84 -16.08
C ASP A 10 -35.00 -15.13 -14.71
N LYS A 11 -35.83 -15.28 -13.67
CA LYS A 11 -35.57 -16.06 -12.45
C LYS A 11 -34.31 -15.75 -11.61
N LEU A 12 -34.54 -14.87 -10.64
CA LEU A 12 -34.45 -15.18 -9.20
C LEU A 12 -33.22 -15.96 -8.69
N LYS A 13 -32.37 -15.17 -8.01
CA LYS A 13 -31.75 -15.45 -6.70
C LYS A 13 -30.79 -16.63 -6.62
N LEU A 14 -29.51 -16.30 -6.81
CA LEU A 14 -28.39 -16.91 -6.10
C LEU A 14 -28.73 -17.00 -4.60
N LYS A 15 -28.95 -18.23 -4.15
CA LYS A 15 -29.24 -18.62 -2.78
C LYS A 15 -27.94 -18.56 -1.98
N TRP A 16 -27.75 -17.51 -1.20
CA TRP A 16 -26.76 -17.53 -0.11
C TRP A 16 -27.36 -18.34 1.02
N GLN A 17 -26.88 -19.57 1.19
CA GLN A 17 -27.34 -20.48 2.23
C GLN A 17 -26.43 -20.32 3.46
N SER A 18 -26.95 -19.65 4.48
CA SER A 18 -26.39 -19.66 5.84
C SER A 18 -26.47 -21.08 6.41
N PRO A 19 -25.38 -21.66 6.95
CA PRO A 19 -25.45 -22.90 7.70
C PRO A 19 -25.80 -22.58 9.15
N ARG A 20 -26.97 -23.07 9.58
CA ARG A 20 -27.31 -23.56 10.94
C ARG A 20 -28.70 -23.11 11.37
N THR A 21 -29.70 -23.81 10.85
CA THR A 21 -31.03 -23.90 11.47
C THR A 21 -30.93 -24.78 12.71
N THR A 22 -30.79 -24.19 13.89
CA THR A 22 -31.23 -24.83 15.13
C THR A 22 -32.73 -24.60 15.25
N GLN A 23 -33.54 -25.65 15.06
CA GLN A 23 -34.97 -25.57 15.33
C GLN A 23 -35.18 -25.55 16.84
N LEU A 24 -35.76 -24.48 17.37
CA LEU A 24 -36.33 -24.45 18.71
C LEU A 24 -37.81 -24.16 18.56
N THR A 25 -38.62 -25.17 18.86
CA THR A 25 -40.08 -25.10 18.93
C THR A 25 -40.47 -24.10 20.03
N THR A 26 -41.11 -23.01 19.64
CA THR A 26 -41.64 -22.01 20.59
C THR A 26 -42.94 -22.53 21.20
N ASN A 27 -42.88 -22.98 22.46
CA ASN A 27 -44.05 -22.91 23.33
C ASN A 27 -44.21 -21.43 23.73
N VAL A 28 -45.24 -20.79 23.19
CA VAL A 28 -45.62 -19.43 23.52
C VAL A 28 -46.23 -19.44 24.93
N SER A 29 -45.46 -19.01 25.93
CA SER A 29 -45.98 -18.68 27.25
C SER A 29 -45.95 -17.17 27.40
N TYR A 30 -47.13 -16.56 27.55
CA TYR A 30 -47.29 -15.15 27.86
C TYR A 30 -46.61 -14.84 29.21
N TYR A 31 -45.62 -13.96 29.20
CA TYR A 31 -45.05 -13.38 30.41
C TYR A 31 -44.95 -11.86 30.24
N SER A 32 -45.61 -11.16 31.14
CA SER A 32 -45.78 -9.71 31.18
C SER A 32 -44.44 -8.97 31.17
N PRO A 33 -44.18 -8.02 30.24
CA PRO A 33 -42.91 -7.32 30.14
C PRO A 33 -42.89 -6.09 31.05
N SER A 34 -42.99 -6.26 32.37
CA SER A 34 -42.22 -5.36 33.25
C SER A 34 -40.74 -5.73 33.06
N TYR A 35 -39.78 -4.82 33.23
CA TYR A 35 -38.33 -5.04 33.04
C TYR A 35 -37.80 -5.36 31.61
N LEU A 36 -38.23 -4.63 30.58
CA LEU A 36 -37.39 -4.47 29.38
C LEU A 36 -36.22 -3.51 29.69
N LYS A 37 -35.08 -4.05 30.11
CA LYS A 37 -33.81 -3.30 30.10
C LYS A 37 -33.37 -3.12 28.65
N VAL A 38 -33.62 -1.94 28.10
CA VAL A 38 -33.07 -1.52 26.81
C VAL A 38 -31.56 -1.37 26.99
N TYR A 39 -30.81 -2.43 26.64
CA TYR A 39 -29.37 -2.30 26.49
C TYR A 39 -29.11 -1.46 25.24
N HIS A 40 -28.82 -0.17 25.43
CA HIS A 40 -28.19 0.62 24.38
C HIS A 40 -26.80 0.05 24.11
N VAL A 41 -26.68 -0.77 23.05
CA VAL A 41 -25.40 -1.24 22.57
C VAL A 41 -24.70 -0.06 21.89
N HIS A 42 -23.78 0.57 22.59
CA HIS A 42 -22.96 1.63 22.02
C HIS A 42 -22.02 0.99 20.98
N PHE A 43 -22.35 1.09 19.69
CA PHE A 43 -21.49 0.63 18.61
C PHE A 43 -20.28 1.58 18.52
N LYS A 44 -19.19 1.23 19.18
CA LYS A 44 -17.96 2.01 19.14
C LYS A 44 -17.23 1.68 17.84
N GLU A 45 -17.19 2.63 16.91
CA GLU A 45 -16.32 2.51 15.73
C GLU A 45 -14.90 2.23 16.21
N LYS A 46 -14.31 1.13 15.72
CA LYS A 46 -12.92 0.80 16.07
C LYS A 46 -12.03 1.90 15.50
N SER A 47 -11.31 2.60 16.37
CA SER A 47 -10.28 3.56 15.95
C SER A 47 -9.24 2.86 15.08
N SER A 48 -8.56 3.62 14.21
CA SER A 48 -7.63 3.09 13.21
C SER A 48 -6.57 2.17 13.83
N THR A 49 -6.75 0.85 13.68
CA THR A 49 -5.81 -0.19 14.15
C THR A 49 -4.88 -0.66 13.02
N PHE A 50 -4.62 0.23 12.05
CA PHE A 50 -3.79 -0.06 10.87
C PHE A 50 -2.36 -0.50 11.25
N SER A 51 -1.83 -0.05 12.40
CA SER A 51 -0.45 -0.30 12.83
C SER A 51 -0.15 -1.75 13.25
N VAL A 52 -1.12 -2.48 13.80
CA VAL A 52 -0.87 -3.81 14.41
C VAL A 52 -0.74 -4.91 13.35
N PHE A 53 -1.46 -4.77 12.22
CA PHE A 53 -1.47 -5.77 11.15
C PHE A 53 -0.36 -5.53 10.11
N THR A 54 0.18 -4.31 9.99
CA THR A 54 1.19 -3.96 8.99
C THR A 54 2.55 -4.57 9.29
N ALA A 55 2.99 -4.58 10.55
CA ALA A 55 4.28 -5.13 10.95
C ALA A 55 4.42 -6.59 10.51
N ARG A 56 3.46 -7.47 10.84
CA ARG A 56 3.49 -8.88 10.45
C ARG A 56 3.52 -9.05 8.92
N LYS A 57 2.77 -8.23 8.19
CA LYS A 57 2.73 -8.28 6.71
C LYS A 57 4.04 -7.86 6.06
N TRP A 58 4.68 -6.80 6.54
CA TRP A 58 5.97 -6.34 5.99
C TRP A 58 7.09 -7.36 6.23
N HIS A 59 7.04 -8.07 7.35
CA HIS A 59 8.00 -9.14 7.63
C HIS A 59 7.72 -10.44 6.86
N ARG A 60 6.48 -10.68 6.37
CA ARG A 60 6.19 -11.81 5.45
C ARG A 60 6.99 -11.70 4.14
N ASN A 61 7.11 -10.49 3.59
CA ASN A 61 7.88 -10.22 2.38
C ASN A 61 9.37 -9.94 2.68
N GLY A 62 9.69 -9.72 3.95
CA GLY A 62 11.01 -9.32 4.45
C GLY A 62 11.34 -7.86 4.12
N ILE A 63 11.69 -7.08 5.14
CA ILE A 63 12.13 -5.69 4.95
C ILE A 63 13.56 -5.72 4.39
N LYS A 64 13.70 -5.51 3.08
CA LYS A 64 15.00 -5.48 2.41
C LYS A 64 15.61 -4.08 2.49
N LYS A 65 16.91 -4.02 2.77
CA LYS A 65 17.68 -2.77 2.66
C LYS A 65 17.75 -2.35 1.19
N PRO A 66 17.73 -1.04 0.87
CA PRO A 66 17.99 -0.60 -0.50
C PRO A 66 19.37 -1.07 -0.94
N ARG A 67 19.51 -1.51 -2.19
CA ARG A 67 20.81 -1.94 -2.72
C ARG A 67 21.69 -0.72 -2.93
N SER A 68 22.89 -0.72 -2.36
CA SER A 68 23.91 0.28 -2.70
C SER A 68 24.60 -0.10 -4.02
N GLN A 69 24.81 0.89 -4.89
CA GLN A 69 25.60 0.74 -6.12
C GLN A 69 26.95 1.44 -5.94
N ARG A 70 27.98 0.99 -6.69
CA ARG A 70 29.33 1.59 -6.64
C ARG A 70 29.32 3.08 -6.97
N TYR A 71 28.45 3.51 -7.88
CA TYR A 71 28.32 4.91 -8.29
C TYR A 71 26.87 5.37 -8.08
N GLU A 72 26.67 6.28 -7.13
CA GLU A 72 25.36 6.87 -6.85
C GLU A 72 25.07 8.08 -7.74
N SER A 73 23.81 8.49 -7.81
CA SER A 73 23.42 9.70 -8.54
C SER A 73 23.86 10.96 -7.80
N LEU A 74 24.39 11.96 -8.51
CA LEU A 74 24.78 13.26 -7.94
C LEU A 74 23.60 14.25 -7.79
N LYS A 75 22.37 13.75 -7.62
CA LYS A 75 21.18 14.60 -7.46
C LYS A 75 21.18 15.21 -6.06
N GLY A 76 20.99 16.53 -5.96
CA GLY A 76 21.02 17.26 -4.68
C GLY A 76 22.40 17.81 -4.29
N VAL A 77 23.44 17.56 -5.08
CA VAL A 77 24.75 18.22 -4.93
C VAL A 77 24.66 19.66 -5.43
N ASP A 78 25.42 20.57 -4.80
CA ASP A 78 25.47 21.98 -5.17
C ASP A 78 25.65 22.20 -6.70
N PRO A 79 24.75 22.96 -7.36
CA PRO A 79 24.85 23.25 -8.78
C PRO A 79 26.17 23.91 -9.19
N LYS A 80 26.79 24.75 -8.34
CA LYS A 80 28.05 25.41 -8.66
C LYS A 80 29.19 24.38 -8.72
N PHE A 81 29.27 23.48 -7.75
CA PHE A 81 30.20 22.35 -7.77
C PHE A 81 29.99 21.44 -8.99
N LEU A 82 28.74 21.07 -9.30
CA LEU A 82 28.44 20.23 -10.46
C LEU A 82 28.84 20.89 -11.78
N ARG A 83 28.64 22.20 -11.90
CA ARG A 83 29.03 22.96 -13.09
C ARG A 83 30.55 22.93 -13.28
N ASN A 84 31.33 23.13 -12.22
CA ASN A 84 32.78 23.02 -12.27
C ASN A 84 33.24 21.60 -12.65
N MET A 85 32.72 20.57 -11.99
CA MET A 85 33.08 19.18 -12.27
C MET A 85 32.77 18.79 -13.74
N ARG A 86 31.65 19.27 -14.29
CA ARG A 86 31.29 19.06 -15.70
C ARG A 86 32.29 19.73 -16.65
N PHE A 87 32.74 20.95 -16.34
CA PHE A 87 33.78 21.62 -17.14
C PHE A 87 35.12 20.90 -17.08
N ALA A 88 35.56 20.46 -15.91
CA ALA A 88 36.78 19.67 -15.76
C ALA A 88 36.73 18.38 -16.61
N LYS A 89 35.66 17.59 -16.47
CA LYS A 89 35.44 16.38 -17.27
C LYS A 89 35.38 16.66 -18.77
N LYS A 90 34.78 17.78 -19.18
CA LYS A 90 34.69 18.21 -20.59
C LYS A 90 36.07 18.48 -21.21
N HIS A 91 36.95 19.14 -20.47
CA HIS A 91 38.25 19.59 -21.00
C HIS A 91 39.41 18.59 -20.82
N ASN A 92 39.23 17.52 -20.04
CA ASN A 92 40.24 16.46 -19.86
C ASN A 92 40.74 15.82 -21.17
N LYS A 93 39.92 15.81 -22.24
CA LYS A 93 40.33 15.26 -23.54
C LYS A 93 41.56 15.96 -24.13
N LYS A 94 41.74 17.26 -23.86
CA LYS A 94 42.87 18.05 -24.38
C LYS A 94 44.20 17.67 -23.71
N GLY A 95 44.17 17.35 -22.41
CA GLY A 95 45.36 16.98 -21.62
C GLY A 95 45.82 15.53 -21.80
N LEU A 96 45.00 14.65 -22.39
CA LEU A 96 45.31 13.23 -22.53
C LEU A 96 46.61 12.94 -23.30
N LYS A 97 46.94 13.73 -24.32
CA LYS A 97 48.18 13.53 -25.09
C LYS A 97 49.42 13.83 -24.25
N ALA A 98 49.40 14.92 -23.48
CA ALA A 98 50.49 15.28 -22.57
C ALA A 98 50.60 14.27 -21.42
N ALA A 99 49.48 13.88 -20.83
CA ALA A 99 49.43 12.88 -19.76
C ALA A 99 49.96 11.51 -20.20
N ARG A 100 49.62 11.04 -21.42
CA ARG A 100 50.16 9.79 -21.97
C ARG A 100 51.65 9.84 -22.22
N LYS A 101 52.17 10.96 -22.76
CA LYS A 101 53.61 11.15 -22.94
C LYS A 101 54.36 11.14 -21.61
N ALA A 102 53.84 11.84 -20.60
CA ALA A 102 54.41 11.84 -19.26
C ALA A 102 54.35 10.46 -18.58
N ALA A 103 53.27 9.70 -18.81
CA ALA A 103 53.12 8.34 -18.27
C ALA A 103 54.04 7.32 -18.95
N ALA A 104 54.38 7.50 -20.24
CA ALA A 104 55.31 6.65 -20.98
C ALA A 104 56.79 6.99 -20.72
N GLN A 105 57.07 8.15 -20.13
CA GLN A 105 58.41 8.58 -19.73
C GLN A 105 58.77 8.17 -18.29
N LYS A 106 57.81 7.60 -17.54
CA LYS A 106 58.06 6.90 -16.28
C LYS A 106 58.29 5.43 -16.56
#